data_AF-A0A9E4W7N3-F1
#
_entry.id   AF-A0A9E4W7N3-F1
#
_cell.length_a   1.000
_cell.length_b   1.000
_cell.length_c   1.000
_cell.angle_alpha   90.00
_cell.angle_beta   90.00
_cell.angle_gamma   90.00
#
_symmetry.space_group_name_H-M   'P 1'
#
loop_
_entity.id
_entity.type
_entity.pdbx_description
1 polymer ?
#
loop_
_entity_poly.entity_id
_entity_poly.type
_entity_poly.pdbx_seq_one_letter_code
_entity_poly.pdbx_strand_id
1 'polypeptide(L)' 'MQNAVKIAIDENLLGEVVKATGENNEGKAVEQALKVFLRRRAIEDLRAMAGKFQIEDTREQFDEAERRRQHHSQTSSY' A
#
# COMPACT_ATOMS: atom_id res chain seq x y z
N MET A 1 -14.66 -5.42 21.08
CA MET A 1 -15.22 -4.20 21.70
C MET A 1 -14.57 -3.00 21.03
N GLN A 2 -15.33 -2.09 20.42
CA GLN A 2 -14.78 -0.81 19.94
C GLN A 2 -14.68 0.15 21.13
N ASN A 3 -13.48 0.68 21.39
CA ASN A 3 -13.29 1.72 22.40
C ASN A 3 -13.56 3.08 21.76
N ALA A 4 -14.53 3.81 22.31
CA ALA A 4 -14.77 5.19 21.92
C ALA A 4 -13.70 6.11 22.54
N VAL A 5 -13.11 6.97 21.71
CA VAL A 5 -12.11 7.97 22.12
C VAL A 5 -12.77 9.35 22.07
N LYS A 6 -12.61 10.16 23.12
CA LYS A 6 -13.09 11.55 23.15
C LYS A 6 -11.92 12.49 22.83
N ILE A 7 -12.13 13.37 21.86
CA ILE A 7 -11.13 14.32 21.39
C ILE A 7 -11.84 15.67 21.19
N ALA A 8 -11.21 16.77 21.59
CA ALA A 8 -11.70 18.10 21.26
C ALA A 8 -11.22 18.47 19.84
N ILE A 9 -12.16 18.85 18.97
CA ILE A 9 -11.92 19.24 17.58
C ILE A 9 -12.72 20.51 17.32
N ASP A 10 -12.19 21.41 16.49
CA ASP A 10 -12.92 22.58 16.01
C ASP A 10 -14.17 22.15 15.22
N GLU A 11 -15.31 22.76 15.53
CA GLU A 11 -16.61 22.37 14.96
C GLU A 11 -16.71 22.69 13.46
N ASN A 12 -16.09 23.79 13.01
CA ASN A 12 -16.09 24.14 11.59
C ASN A 12 -15.27 23.12 10.79
N LEU A 13 -14.10 22.73 11.33
CA LEU A 13 -13.27 21.70 10.74
C LEU A 13 -14.00 20.35 10.65
N LEU A 14 -14.70 19.94 11.71
CA LEU A 14 -15.50 18.71 11.70
C LEU A 14 -16.60 18.78 10.64
N GLY A 15 -17.28 19.93 10.52
CA GLY A 15 -18.28 20.19 9.49
C GLY A 15 -17.72 20.08 8.07
N GLU A 16 -16.52 20.60 7.83
CA GLU A 16 -15.83 20.43 6.53
C GLU A 16 -15.49 18.96 6.24
N VAL A 17 -15.00 18.21 7.23
CA VAL A 17 -14.69 16.79 7.08
C VAL A 17 -15.94 15.97 6.76
N VAL A 18 -17.07 16.25 7.44
CA VAL A 18 -18.38 15.65 7.16
C VAL A 18 -18.81 15.92 5.72
N LYS A 19 -18.75 17.18 5.27
CA LYS A 19 -19.08 17.55 3.89
C LYS A 19 -18.17 16.88 2.86
N ALA A 20 -16.87 16.84 3.13
CA ALA A 20 -15.87 16.27 2.22
C ALA A 20 -15.98 14.75 2.09
N THR A 21 -16.38 14.06 3.15
CA THR A 21 -16.56 12.60 3.15
C THR A 21 -17.95 12.17 2.69
N GLY A 22 -18.97 13.03 2.81
CA GLY A 22 -20.36 12.72 2.51
C GLY A 22 -21.03 11.81 3.56
N GLU A 23 -20.38 11.60 4.70
CA GLU A 23 -20.90 10.76 5.78
C GLU A 23 -21.86 11.56 6.68
N ASN A 24 -23.00 10.98 7.04
CA ASN A 24 -23.98 11.62 7.93
C ASN A 24 -23.62 11.51 9.41
N ASN A 25 -22.60 10.72 9.74
CA ASN A 25 -22.13 10.50 11.11
C ASN A 25 -20.71 11.04 11.26
N GLU A 26 -20.50 11.95 12.21
CA GLU A 26 -19.20 12.58 12.48
C GLU A 26 -18.09 11.56 12.76
N GLY A 27 -18.39 10.52 13.55
CA GLY A 27 -17.42 9.46 13.85
C GLY A 27 -16.96 8.72 12.59
N LYS A 28 -17.88 8.38 11.69
CA LYS A 28 -17.56 7.75 10.41
C LYS A 28 -16.78 8.69 9.48
N ALA A 29 -17.18 9.96 9.42
CA ALA A 29 -16.48 10.98 8.65
C ALA A 29 -15.02 11.09 9.09
N VAL A 30 -14.78 11.17 10.40
CA VAL A 30 -13.44 11.22 10.99
C VAL A 30 -12.67 9.93 10.74
N GLU A 31 -13.29 8.75 10.94
CA GLU A 31 -12.66 7.46 10.67
C GLU A 31 -12.19 7.35 9.21
N GLN A 32 -13.03 7.75 8.27
CA GLN A 32 -12.70 7.75 6.84
C GLN A 32 -11.58 8.75 6.52
N ALA A 33 -11.65 9.97 7.05
CA ALA A 33 -10.60 10.98 6.87
C ALA A 33 -9.24 10.50 7.39
N LEU A 34 -9.21 9.85 8.55
CA LEU A 34 -7.99 9.27 9.13
C LEU A 34 -7.42 8.14 8.28
N LYS A 35 -8.27 7.25 7.74
CA LYS A 35 -7.84 6.20 6.80
C LYS A 35 -7.18 6.78 5.56
N VAL A 36 -7.76 7.85 5.00
CA VAL A 36 -7.22 8.55 3.83
C VAL A 36 -5.88 9.21 4.16
N PHE A 37 -5.77 9.85 5.32
CA PHE A 37 -4.53 10.47 5.78
C PHE A 37 -3.39 9.44 5.89
N LEU A 38 -3.63 8.32 6.56
CA LEU A 38 -2.63 7.25 6.70
C LEU A 38 -2.23 6.67 5.35
N ARG A 39 -3.18 6.48 4.43
CA ARG A 39 -2.90 5.99 3.07
C ARG A 39 -2.04 6.97 2.27
N ARG A 40 -2.32 8.27 2.35
CA ARG A 40 -1.50 9.31 1.69
C ARG A 40 -0.07 9.30 2.20
N ARG A 41 0.11 9.23 3.52
CA ARG A 41 1.43 9.15 4.14
C ARG A 41 2.22 7.91 3.68
N ALA A 42 1.59 6.74 3.65
CA ALA A 42 2.24 5.53 3.14
C ALA A 42 2.68 5.66 1.68
N ILE A 43 1.87 6.31 0.82
CA ILE A 43 2.23 6.58 -0.57
C ILE A 43 3.40 7.56 -0.66
N GLU A 44 3.42 8.59 0.17
CA GLU A 44 4.53 9.56 0.25
C GLU A 44 5.83 8.88 0.69
N ASP A 45 5.77 7.99 1.68
CA ASP A 45 6.91 7.20 2.13
C ASP A 45 7.45 6.32 0.98
N LEU A 46 6.57 5.64 0.24
CA LEU A 46 6.97 4.85 -0.94
C LEU A 46 7.58 5.73 -2.03
N ARG A 47 7.02 6.91 -2.29
CA ARG A 47 7.59 7.88 -3.25
C ARG A 47 8.97 8.37 -2.83
N ALA A 48 9.20 8.58 -1.54
CA ALA A 48 10.51 8.96 -1.02
C ALA A 48 11.58 7.83 -1.16
N MET A 49 11.14 6.59 -1.34
CA MET A 49 12.00 5.44 -1.66
C MET A 49 12.20 5.24 -3.16
N ALA A 50 11.46 5.95 -4.02
CA ALA A 50 11.61 5.85 -5.46
C ALA A 50 13.06 6.22 -5.87
N GLY A 51 13.66 5.40 -6.73
CA GLY A 51 15.05 5.55 -7.16
C GLY A 51 16.11 5.02 -6.19
N LYS A 52 15.74 4.61 -4.97
CA LYS A 52 16.66 3.92 -4.03
C LYS A 52 16.70 2.41 -4.21
N PHE A 53 15.68 1.85 -4.85
CA PHE A 53 15.63 0.44 -5.22
C PHE A 53 16.07 0.29 -6.68
N GLN A 54 17.21 -0.35 -6.89
CA GLN A 54 17.56 -0.93 -8.18
C GLN A 54 16.87 -2.29 -8.29
N ILE A 55 15.94 -2.41 -9.23
CA ILE A 55 15.39 -3.70 -9.63
C ILE A 55 16.21 -4.15 -10.83
N GLU A 56 17.05 -5.16 -10.65
CA GLU A 56 17.75 -5.80 -11.75
C GLU A 56 16.75 -6.64 -12.56
N ASP A 57 16.75 -6.48 -13.88
CA ASP A 57 15.97 -7.34 -14.76
C ASP A 57 16.71 -8.68 -14.93
N THR A 58 16.33 -9.66 -14.12
CA THR A 58 16.94 -11.00 -14.12
C THR A 58 16.22 -11.99 -15.05
N ARG A 59 15.33 -11.53 -15.95
CA ARG A 59 14.53 -12.42 -16.82
C ARG A 59 15.40 -13.38 -17.63
N GLU A 60 16.43 -12.88 -18.30
CA GLU A 60 17.34 -13.73 -19.09
C GLU A 60 18.04 -14.79 -18.23
N GLN A 61 18.42 -14.44 -17.00
CA GLN A 61 19.08 -15.35 -16.07
C GLN A 61 18.14 -16.49 -15.64
N PHE A 62 16.85 -16.18 -15.46
CA PHE A 62 15.81 -17.17 -15.21
C PHE A 62 15.58 -18.08 -16.42
N ASP A 63 15.43 -17.51 -17.61
CA ASP A 63 15.22 -18.28 -18.86
C ASP A 63 16.40 -19.21 -19.16
N GLU A 64 17.62 -18.76 -18.87
CA GLU A 64 18.82 -19.58 -19.04
C GLU A 64 18.90 -20.70 -17.98
N ALA A 65 18.53 -20.42 -16.73
CA ALA A 65 18.45 -21.43 -15.69
C ALA A 65 17.40 -22.51 -15.98
N GLU A 66 16.24 -22.14 -16.53
CA GLU A 66 15.22 -23.10 -16.96
C GLU A 66 15.71 -23.98 -18.12
N ARG A 67 16.32 -23.39 -19.15
CA ARG A 67 16.92 -24.15 -20.26
C ARG A 67 17.96 -25.14 -19.77
N ARG A 68 18.83 -24.75 -18.84
CA ARG A 68 19.83 -25.65 -18.23
C ARG A 68 19.18 -26.81 -17.47
N ARG A 69 18.10 -26.57 -16.71
CA ARG A 69 17.37 -27.62 -15.98
C ARG A 69 16.73 -28.64 -16.93
N GLN A 70 16.11 -28.19 -18.01
CA GLN A 70 15.51 -29.06 -19.02
C GLN A 70 16.55 -29.91 -19.76
N HIS A 71 17.71 -29.32 -20.08
CA HIS A 71 18.80 -30.06 -20.70
C HIS A 71 19.37 -31.16 -19.79
N HIS A 72 19.51 -30.84 -18.49
CA HIS A 72 20.04 -31.78 -17.50
C HIS A 72 19.08 -32.95 -17.23
N SER A 73 17.76 -32.72 -17.23
CA SER A 73 16.78 -33.80 -17.08
C SER A 73 16.74 -34.75 -18.28
N GLN A 74 17.06 -34.27 -19.49
CA GLN A 74 17.14 -35.12 -20.69
C GLN A 74 18.43 -35.94 -20.76
N THR A 75 19.55 -35.41 -20.25
CA THR A 75 20.84 -36.11 -20.26
C THR A 75 20.99 -37.13 -19.11
N SER A 76 20.31 -36.94 -17.98
CA SER A 76 20.35 -37.88 -16.85
C SER A 76 19.43 -39.10 -17.00
N SER A 77 18.66 -39.19 -18.09
CA SER A 77 17.74 -40.31 -18.37
C SER A 77 18.34 -41.40 -19.29
N TYR A 78 19.66 -41.36 -19.53
CA TYR A 78 20.41 -42.37 -20.28
C TYR A 78 21.38 -43.13 -19.39
#